data_AF-A0A2W5NAJ7-F1
#
_entry.id   AF-A0A2W5NAJ7-F1
#
_cell.length_a   1.000
_cell.length_b   1.000
_cell.length_c   1.000
_cell.angle_alpha   90.00
_cell.angle_beta   90.00
_cell.angle_gamma   90.00
#
_symmetry.space_group_name_H-M   'P 1'
#
loop_
_entity.id
_entity.type
_entity.pdbx_description
1 polymer ?
#
loop_
_entity_poly.entity_id
_entity_poly.type
_entity_poly.pdbx_seq_one_letter_code
_entity_poly.pdbx_strand_id
1 'polypeptide(L)'
;MNTALKPSDVAGASPEVIETVAAYFRSEHWKRAIDVLSIASEPVYHAHVYIETQIHPMSLEEVVKGYFAKTGRPVHRKIEIFTSGQVADAGSIHGIEPRGMPHFDLLWKYSPDALIKASPRAENVEYWGKSYMDAFLARYPFATELTPEAEAEVEAYFAGPAWAKYCELNEHPDVVHIHANVETSLHPDLIRAAALKAMAARGWDIEEAVPVAFQMRGQMHGKIVFIGNTPEKIFDIAWAFNPTVALIPSTRYWLTTENPTYDARTMAELPLLLKRDPYRLLSLAEIEAIVEAI
;
A
#
# COMPACT_ATOMS: atom_id res chain seq x y z
N MET A 1 23.83 -29.70 -15.21
CA MET A 1 23.80 -30.47 -13.95
C MET A 1 23.32 -29.52 -12.86
N ASN A 2 22.05 -29.61 -12.48
CA ASN A 2 21.49 -28.86 -11.35
C ASN A 2 21.75 -29.66 -10.08
N THR A 3 22.76 -29.29 -9.32
CA THR A 3 22.89 -29.71 -7.92
C THR A 3 22.03 -28.78 -7.08
N ALA A 4 20.76 -29.12 -6.93
CA ALA A 4 19.91 -28.54 -5.91
C ALA A 4 20.58 -28.82 -4.54
N LEU A 5 21.00 -27.76 -3.86
CA LEU A 5 21.47 -27.86 -2.48
C LEU A 5 20.30 -28.32 -1.62
N LYS A 6 20.52 -29.39 -0.84
CA LYS A 6 19.52 -29.85 0.12
C LYS A 6 19.43 -28.82 1.25
N PRO A 7 18.22 -28.53 1.77
CA PRO A 7 18.01 -27.59 2.89
C PRO A 7 18.77 -27.89 4.19
N SER A 8 19.51 -29.00 4.27
CA SER A 8 20.25 -29.44 5.46
C SER A 8 21.59 -28.74 5.68
N ASP A 9 22.11 -28.00 4.71
CA ASP A 9 23.52 -27.59 4.72
C ASP A 9 23.75 -26.16 5.23
N VAL A 10 22.69 -25.47 5.66
CA VAL A 10 22.78 -24.14 6.29
C VAL A 10 22.82 -24.31 7.81
N ALA A 11 24.02 -24.22 8.39
CA ALA A 11 24.21 -24.33 9.83
C ALA A 11 23.31 -23.34 10.60
N GLY A 12 22.28 -23.86 11.28
CA GLY A 12 21.38 -23.09 12.15
C GLY A 12 20.00 -22.75 11.57
N ALA A 13 19.74 -22.99 10.27
CA ALA A 13 18.41 -22.79 9.69
C ALA A 13 17.52 -24.03 9.95
N SER A 14 16.31 -23.84 10.47
CA SER A 14 15.36 -24.96 10.63
C SER A 14 14.80 -25.36 9.26
N PRO A 15 15.02 -26.61 8.77
CA PRO A 15 14.48 -27.04 7.48
C PRO A 15 12.96 -26.91 7.39
N GLU A 16 12.27 -27.06 8.51
CA GLU A 16 10.81 -26.87 8.63
C GLU A 16 10.40 -25.42 8.34
N VAL A 17 11.18 -24.45 8.82
CA VAL A 17 10.90 -23.02 8.60
C VAL A 17 11.11 -22.68 7.13
N ILE A 18 12.23 -23.14 6.56
CA ILE A 18 12.52 -22.93 5.14
C ILE A 18 11.38 -23.47 4.27
N GLU A 19 11.00 -24.74 4.46
CA GLU A 19 9.97 -25.36 3.64
C GLU A 19 8.60 -24.73 3.87
N THR A 20 8.22 -24.41 5.12
CA THR A 20 6.90 -23.81 5.40
C THR A 20 6.75 -22.46 4.72
N VAL A 21 7.77 -21.61 4.78
CA VAL A 21 7.71 -20.29 4.13
C VAL A 21 7.75 -20.42 2.62
N ALA A 22 8.67 -21.23 2.07
CA ALA A 22 8.75 -21.44 0.63
C ALA A 22 7.46 -22.06 0.06
N ALA A 23 6.83 -23.00 0.78
CA ALA A 23 5.56 -23.61 0.40
C ALA A 23 4.41 -22.60 0.34
N TYR A 24 4.41 -21.55 1.16
CA TYR A 24 3.43 -20.47 1.05
C TYR A 24 3.54 -19.73 -0.28
N PHE A 25 4.76 -19.41 -0.75
CA PHE A 25 4.97 -18.78 -2.05
C PHE A 25 4.67 -19.71 -3.25
N ARG A 26 4.50 -21.01 -3.01
CA ARG A 26 3.97 -21.99 -3.98
C ARG A 26 2.48 -22.26 -3.82
N SER A 27 1.83 -21.68 -2.82
CA SER A 27 0.43 -21.96 -2.48
C SER A 27 -0.55 -21.38 -3.48
N GLU A 28 -1.78 -21.91 -3.47
CA GLU A 28 -2.90 -21.35 -4.25
C GLU A 28 -3.25 -19.91 -3.87
N HIS A 29 -2.97 -19.48 -2.64
CA HIS A 29 -3.19 -18.08 -2.25
C HIS A 29 -2.20 -17.14 -2.93
N TRP A 30 -0.90 -17.48 -2.90
CA TRP A 30 0.11 -16.68 -3.58
C TRP A 30 -0.06 -16.71 -5.10
N LYS A 31 -0.38 -17.87 -5.70
CA LYS A 31 -0.70 -17.96 -7.13
C LYS A 31 -1.83 -17.01 -7.53
N ARG A 32 -2.93 -16.96 -6.76
CA ARG A 32 -4.03 -16.01 -7.01
C ARG A 32 -3.57 -14.55 -6.94
N ALA A 33 -2.68 -14.21 -6.02
CA ALA A 33 -2.08 -12.87 -5.99
C ALA A 33 -1.29 -12.59 -7.27
N ILE A 34 -0.45 -13.51 -7.72
CA ILE A 34 0.31 -13.37 -8.98
C ILE A 34 -0.61 -13.30 -10.19
N ASP A 35 -1.69 -14.08 -10.24
CA ASP A 35 -2.68 -14.06 -11.31
C ASP A 35 -3.33 -12.67 -11.41
N VAL A 36 -3.72 -12.08 -10.27
CA VAL A 36 -4.25 -10.71 -10.19
C VAL A 36 -3.24 -9.68 -10.72
N LEU A 37 -1.97 -9.76 -10.28
CA LEU A 37 -0.91 -8.87 -10.74
C LEU A 37 -0.53 -9.08 -12.22
N SER A 38 -1.00 -10.17 -12.83
CA SER A 38 -0.73 -10.54 -14.22
C SER A 38 -1.94 -10.33 -15.14
N ILE A 39 -3.05 -9.76 -14.64
CA ILE A 39 -4.20 -9.42 -15.46
C ILE A 39 -3.77 -8.41 -16.53
N ALA A 40 -3.95 -8.78 -17.81
CA ALA A 40 -3.63 -7.93 -18.96
C ALA A 40 -4.87 -7.48 -19.75
N SER A 41 -6.06 -8.01 -19.42
CA SER A 41 -7.32 -7.65 -20.08
C SER A 41 -7.79 -6.23 -19.73
N GLU A 42 -7.33 -5.69 -18.61
CA GLU A 42 -7.56 -4.32 -18.17
C GLU A 42 -6.41 -3.85 -17.26
N PRO A 43 -6.23 -2.53 -17.09
CA PRO A 43 -5.33 -2.00 -16.06
C PRO A 43 -5.77 -2.46 -14.66
N VAL A 44 -4.83 -3.01 -13.90
CA VAL A 44 -4.94 -3.18 -12.45
C VAL A 44 -4.19 -2.04 -11.79
N TYR A 45 -4.87 -1.28 -10.94
CA TYR A 45 -4.30 -0.10 -10.30
C TYR A 45 -3.57 -0.43 -9.00
N HIS A 46 -4.12 -1.33 -8.19
CA HIS A 46 -3.55 -1.72 -6.91
C HIS A 46 -4.13 -3.07 -6.46
N ALA A 47 -3.43 -3.77 -5.57
CA ALA A 47 -3.93 -4.97 -4.91
C ALA A 47 -3.50 -5.04 -3.44
N HIS A 48 -4.31 -5.69 -2.61
CA HIS A 48 -3.96 -6.08 -1.26
C HIS A 48 -3.93 -7.61 -1.13
N VAL A 49 -2.87 -8.13 -0.55
CA VAL A 49 -2.71 -9.55 -0.21
C VAL A 49 -2.70 -9.68 1.30
N TYR A 50 -3.66 -10.41 1.86
CA TYR A 50 -3.84 -10.52 3.31
C TYR A 50 -3.28 -11.82 3.86
N ILE A 51 -2.38 -11.72 4.85
CA ILE A 51 -1.72 -12.86 5.49
C ILE A 51 -1.80 -12.83 7.01
N GLU A 52 -1.59 -14.00 7.60
CA GLU A 52 -1.25 -14.16 9.02
C GLU A 52 0.18 -14.70 9.13
N THR A 53 1.00 -14.13 10.01
CA THR A 53 2.41 -14.52 10.14
C THR A 53 2.99 -14.17 11.51
N GLN A 54 3.93 -15.00 11.99
CA GLN A 54 4.86 -14.62 13.07
C GLN A 54 6.22 -14.14 12.53
N ILE A 55 6.44 -14.11 11.22
CA ILE A 55 7.70 -13.66 10.63
C ILE A 55 7.78 -12.14 10.75
N HIS A 56 8.94 -11.65 11.18
CA HIS A 56 9.21 -10.22 11.29
C HIS A 56 9.04 -9.56 9.90
N PRO A 57 8.33 -8.42 9.78
CA PRO A 57 7.99 -7.84 8.48
C PRO A 57 9.23 -7.47 7.64
N MET A 58 10.33 -7.06 8.28
CA MET A 58 11.61 -6.84 7.56
C MET A 58 12.20 -8.13 6.96
N SER A 59 12.07 -9.28 7.64
CA SER A 59 12.49 -10.55 7.05
C SER A 59 11.57 -10.97 5.91
N LEU A 60 10.27 -10.71 6.04
CA LEU A 60 9.28 -11.03 5.00
C LEU A 60 9.46 -10.15 3.76
N GLU A 61 9.78 -8.87 3.93
CA GLU A 61 10.15 -7.96 2.84
C GLU A 61 11.28 -8.53 1.98
N GLU A 62 12.35 -9.01 2.61
CA GLU A 62 13.50 -9.58 1.90
C GLU A 62 13.15 -10.90 1.18
N VAL A 63 12.29 -11.74 1.76
CA VAL A 63 11.78 -12.94 1.07
C VAL A 63 10.94 -12.56 -0.15
N VAL A 64 10.07 -11.55 -0.03
CA VAL A 64 9.24 -11.07 -1.16
C VAL A 64 10.11 -10.48 -2.27
N LYS A 65 11.11 -9.64 -1.93
CA LYS A 65 12.08 -9.14 -2.91
C LYS A 65 12.82 -10.28 -3.61
N GLY A 66 13.26 -11.28 -2.85
CA GLY A 66 13.94 -12.46 -3.37
C GLY A 66 13.06 -13.29 -4.31
N TYR A 67 11.80 -13.53 -3.95
CA TYR A 67 10.81 -14.20 -4.82
C TYR A 67 10.75 -13.50 -6.19
N PHE A 68 10.50 -12.19 -6.18
CA PHE A 68 10.31 -11.43 -7.40
C PHE A 68 11.58 -11.34 -8.25
N ALA A 69 12.74 -11.17 -7.62
CA ALA A 69 14.03 -11.23 -8.30
C ALA A 69 14.26 -12.59 -8.99
N LYS A 70 13.97 -13.71 -8.30
CA LYS A 70 14.10 -15.07 -8.86
C LYS A 70 13.16 -15.31 -10.04
N THR A 71 11.97 -14.72 -10.03
CA THR A 71 11.01 -14.78 -11.15
C THR A 71 11.29 -13.77 -12.28
N GLY A 72 12.42 -13.06 -12.24
CA GLY A 72 12.81 -12.11 -13.29
C GLY A 72 12.07 -10.76 -13.25
N ARG A 73 11.40 -10.45 -12.15
CA ARG A 73 10.61 -9.22 -11.96
C ARG A 73 11.01 -8.49 -10.67
N PRO A 74 12.29 -8.13 -10.48
CA PRO A 74 12.75 -7.59 -9.21
C PRO A 74 11.92 -6.39 -8.75
N VAL A 75 11.71 -6.30 -7.44
CA VAL A 75 11.15 -5.10 -6.81
C VAL A 75 12.17 -3.98 -6.97
N HIS A 76 11.74 -2.84 -7.50
CA HIS A 76 12.65 -1.81 -8.00
C HIS A 76 12.51 -0.46 -7.28
N ARG A 77 11.61 -0.38 -6.31
CA ARG A 77 11.35 0.81 -5.49
C ARG A 77 11.40 0.47 -4.01
N LYS A 78 11.56 1.50 -3.19
CA LYS A 78 11.50 1.43 -1.74
C LYS A 78 10.12 0.95 -1.28
N ILE A 79 10.14 0.01 -0.34
CA ILE A 79 8.96 -0.48 0.38
C ILE A 79 8.81 0.30 1.68
N GLU A 80 7.57 0.62 2.04
CA GLU A 80 7.22 1.30 3.27
C GLU A 80 6.58 0.32 4.25
N ILE A 81 7.21 0.10 5.42
CA ILE A 81 6.65 -0.76 6.46
C ILE A 81 6.06 0.11 7.56
N PHE A 82 4.75 -0.02 7.78
CA PHE A 82 4.06 0.71 8.85
C PHE A 82 2.88 -0.08 9.42
N THR A 83 2.40 0.35 10.58
CA THR A 83 1.13 -0.12 11.14
C THR A 83 0.01 0.83 10.76
N SER A 84 -1.21 0.31 10.54
CA SER A 84 -2.37 1.16 10.30
C SER A 84 -2.87 1.84 11.57
N GLY A 85 -2.43 1.40 12.76
CA GLY A 85 -2.89 1.88 14.07
C GLY A 85 -4.34 1.51 14.42
N GLN A 86 -5.10 0.94 13.47
CA GLN A 86 -6.53 0.68 13.61
C GLN A 86 -6.85 -0.77 13.98
N VAL A 87 -6.04 -1.70 13.51
CA VAL A 87 -6.15 -3.12 13.86
C VAL A 87 -4.95 -3.48 14.71
N ALA A 88 -5.22 -3.90 15.94
CA ALA A 88 -4.19 -4.40 16.81
C ALA A 88 -3.45 -5.56 16.10
N ASP A 89 -2.12 -5.54 16.19
CA ASP A 89 -1.29 -6.65 15.71
C ASP A 89 -1.19 -6.74 14.18
N ALA A 90 -1.58 -5.69 13.46
CA ALA A 90 -1.50 -5.65 12.00
C ALA A 90 -0.62 -4.52 11.46
N GLY A 91 -0.13 -4.72 10.23
CA GLY A 91 0.59 -3.71 9.47
C GLY A 91 0.60 -3.99 7.98
N SER A 92 1.31 -3.14 7.25
CA SER A 92 1.46 -3.17 5.80
C SER A 92 2.92 -3.16 5.38
N ILE A 93 3.30 -4.12 4.52
CA ILE A 93 4.48 -4.00 3.67
C ILE A 93 3.96 -3.32 2.41
N HIS A 94 4.00 -2.00 2.42
CA HIS A 94 3.29 -1.12 1.49
C HIS A 94 4.15 -0.77 0.28
N GLY A 95 3.53 -0.74 -0.90
CA GLY A 95 4.19 -0.29 -2.12
C GLY A 95 5.17 -1.29 -2.72
N ILE A 96 4.88 -2.60 -2.61
CA ILE A 96 5.70 -3.61 -3.28
C ILE A 96 5.46 -3.48 -4.78
N GLU A 97 6.52 -3.12 -5.52
CA GLU A 97 6.42 -2.90 -6.97
C GLU A 97 7.39 -3.75 -7.78
N PRO A 98 6.97 -4.97 -8.19
CA PRO A 98 7.74 -5.82 -9.08
C PRO A 98 7.78 -5.23 -10.49
N ARG A 99 8.92 -5.30 -11.17
CA ARG A 99 9.05 -4.74 -12.52
C ARG A 99 8.01 -5.33 -13.49
N GLY A 100 7.26 -4.43 -14.14
CA GLY A 100 6.24 -4.77 -15.14
C GLY A 100 4.99 -5.44 -14.54
N MET A 101 4.70 -5.16 -13.28
CA MET A 101 3.47 -5.50 -12.56
C MET A 101 2.98 -4.26 -11.80
N PRO A 102 1.68 -4.14 -11.51
CA PRO A 102 1.19 -3.07 -10.65
C PRO A 102 1.77 -3.19 -9.23
N HIS A 103 1.82 -2.07 -8.52
CA HIS A 103 2.17 -2.08 -7.10
C HIS A 103 1.05 -2.78 -6.29
N PHE A 104 1.44 -3.33 -5.14
CA PHE A 104 0.51 -3.99 -4.23
C PHE A 104 1.02 -3.94 -2.79
N ASP A 105 0.14 -4.24 -1.85
CA ASP A 105 0.46 -4.30 -0.43
C ASP A 105 0.34 -5.72 0.10
N LEU A 106 1.31 -6.13 0.93
CA LEU A 106 1.18 -7.34 1.74
C LEU A 106 0.76 -6.92 3.15
N LEU A 107 -0.53 -7.07 3.42
CA LEU A 107 -1.15 -6.72 4.69
C LEU A 107 -1.07 -7.92 5.63
N TRP A 108 -0.34 -7.76 6.73
CA TRP A 108 -0.12 -8.82 7.69
C TRP A 108 -0.89 -8.59 8.98
N LYS A 109 -1.26 -9.69 9.62
CA LYS A 109 -1.66 -9.76 11.01
C LYS A 109 -0.77 -10.75 11.74
N TYR A 110 -0.31 -10.40 12.93
CA TYR A 110 0.45 -11.31 13.79
C TYR A 110 -0.39 -12.54 14.13
N SER A 111 0.22 -13.73 14.06
CA SER A 111 -0.39 -14.98 14.49
C SER A 111 0.65 -15.87 15.16
N PRO A 112 0.52 -16.20 16.45
CA PRO A 112 1.46 -17.08 17.13
C PRO A 112 1.39 -18.53 16.63
N ASP A 113 0.31 -18.89 15.93
CA ASP A 113 0.03 -20.25 15.46
C ASP A 113 0.44 -20.48 14.01
N ALA A 114 0.99 -19.46 13.32
CA ALA A 114 1.30 -19.56 11.90
C ALA A 114 2.65 -18.90 11.56
N LEU A 115 3.58 -19.68 11.00
CA LEU A 115 4.77 -19.11 10.36
C LEU A 115 4.37 -18.13 9.26
N ILE A 116 3.59 -18.59 8.29
CA ILE A 116 2.92 -17.73 7.31
C ILE A 116 1.75 -18.52 6.73
N LYS A 117 0.60 -17.87 6.53
CA LYS A 117 -0.55 -18.43 5.81
C LYS A 117 -1.45 -17.32 5.29
N ALA A 118 -2.35 -17.68 4.39
CA ALA A 118 -3.42 -16.80 3.96
C ALA A 118 -4.28 -16.35 5.14
N SER A 119 -4.67 -15.07 5.17
CA SER A 119 -5.64 -14.60 6.16
C SER A 119 -7.00 -15.33 5.97
N PRO A 120 -7.67 -15.75 7.06
CA PRO A 120 -8.94 -16.49 7.02
C PRO A 120 -10.14 -15.56 6.73
N ARG A 121 -10.03 -14.74 5.68
CA ARG A 121 -11.09 -13.87 5.18
C ARG A 121 -11.49 -14.29 3.76
N ALA A 122 -12.75 -14.04 3.40
CA ALA A 122 -13.29 -14.40 2.09
C ALA A 122 -12.50 -13.72 0.95
N GLU A 123 -12.22 -12.42 1.12
CA GLU A 123 -11.46 -11.60 0.19
C GLU A 123 -10.03 -11.41 0.73
N ASN A 124 -9.20 -12.46 0.65
CA ASN A 124 -7.79 -12.41 1.10
C ASN A 124 -6.79 -12.03 0.00
N VAL A 125 -7.29 -11.79 -1.21
CA VAL A 125 -6.62 -11.06 -2.30
C VAL A 125 -7.67 -10.11 -2.85
N GLU A 126 -7.48 -8.81 -2.67
CA GLU A 126 -8.35 -7.74 -3.14
C GLU A 126 -7.61 -6.93 -4.20
N TYR A 127 -8.30 -6.46 -5.23
CA TYR A 127 -7.68 -5.62 -6.26
C TYR A 127 -8.66 -4.64 -6.88
N TRP A 128 -8.09 -3.56 -7.41
CA TRP A 128 -8.83 -2.47 -8.03
C TRP A 128 -8.40 -2.34 -9.48
N GLY A 129 -9.13 -3.01 -10.37
CA GLY A 129 -9.01 -2.82 -11.81
C GLY A 129 -9.83 -1.65 -12.33
N LYS A 130 -9.61 -1.29 -13.60
CA LYS A 130 -10.39 -0.26 -14.29
C LYS A 130 -11.90 -0.46 -14.14
N SER A 131 -12.41 -1.65 -14.43
CA SER A 131 -13.85 -1.94 -14.39
C SER A 131 -14.43 -1.77 -12.99
N TYR A 132 -13.69 -2.17 -11.95
CA TYR A 132 -14.10 -1.95 -10.57
C TYR A 132 -14.18 -0.47 -10.25
N MET A 133 -13.12 0.29 -10.58
CA MET A 133 -13.07 1.71 -10.24
C MET A 133 -14.11 2.52 -11.02
N ASP A 134 -14.36 2.20 -12.29
CA ASP A 134 -15.44 2.80 -13.08
C ASP A 134 -16.80 2.57 -12.39
N ALA A 135 -17.09 1.33 -11.96
CA ALA A 135 -18.34 0.99 -11.27
C ALA A 135 -18.44 1.65 -9.89
N PHE A 136 -17.33 1.75 -9.16
CA PHE A 136 -17.28 2.40 -7.85
C PHE A 136 -17.55 3.90 -7.97
N LEU A 137 -16.89 4.58 -8.90
CA LEU A 137 -17.03 6.03 -9.12
C LEU A 137 -18.42 6.40 -9.64
N ALA A 138 -19.04 5.54 -10.47
CA ALA A 138 -20.41 5.74 -10.98
C ALA A 138 -21.50 5.79 -9.89
N ARG A 139 -21.18 5.40 -8.65
CA ARG A 139 -22.11 5.48 -7.50
C ARG A 139 -22.32 6.90 -7.00
N TYR A 140 -21.48 7.85 -7.42
CA TYR A 140 -21.49 9.22 -6.95
C TYR A 140 -21.80 10.16 -8.11
N PRO A 141 -22.64 11.20 -7.91
CA PRO A 141 -22.93 12.19 -8.92
C PRO A 141 -21.82 13.25 -8.95
N PHE A 142 -20.61 12.83 -9.29
CA PHE A 142 -19.46 13.73 -9.39
C PHE A 142 -19.64 14.76 -10.51
N ALA A 143 -19.20 15.99 -10.26
CA ALA A 143 -18.97 16.95 -11.33
C ALA A 143 -17.70 16.55 -12.10
N THR A 144 -17.82 16.44 -13.43
CA THR A 144 -16.73 16.04 -14.33
C THR A 144 -16.09 17.22 -15.06
N GLU A 145 -16.61 18.42 -14.86
CA GLU A 145 -16.10 19.67 -15.41
C GLU A 145 -15.98 20.71 -14.29
N LEU A 146 -14.98 21.60 -14.40
CA LEU A 146 -14.78 22.69 -13.45
C LEU A 146 -15.54 23.93 -13.92
N THR A 147 -16.37 24.49 -13.05
CA THR A 147 -16.83 25.88 -13.19
C THR A 147 -15.71 26.83 -12.73
N PRO A 148 -15.74 28.13 -13.09
CA PRO A 148 -14.77 29.10 -12.60
C PRO A 148 -14.68 29.14 -11.07
N GLU A 149 -15.80 28.98 -10.37
CA GLU A 149 -15.84 28.93 -8.91
C GLU A 149 -15.15 27.66 -8.36
N ALA A 150 -15.45 26.50 -8.95
CA ALA A 150 -14.82 25.23 -8.57
C ALA A 150 -13.32 25.22 -8.85
N GLU A 151 -12.89 25.81 -9.97
CA GLU A 151 -11.47 25.99 -10.29
C GLU A 151 -10.77 26.85 -9.22
N ALA A 152 -11.37 27.97 -8.83
CA ALA A 152 -10.83 28.82 -7.76
C ALA A 152 -10.74 28.10 -6.40
N GLU A 153 -11.72 27.27 -6.04
CA GLU A 153 -11.67 26.45 -4.82
C GLU A 153 -10.54 25.41 -4.86
N VAL A 154 -10.37 24.73 -5.99
CA VAL A 154 -9.27 23.76 -6.20
C VAL A 154 -7.92 24.45 -6.10
N GLU A 155 -7.74 25.59 -6.78
CA GLU A 155 -6.51 26.38 -6.70
C GLU A 155 -6.23 26.86 -5.26
N ALA A 156 -7.26 27.33 -4.56
CA ALA A 156 -7.15 27.77 -3.17
C ALA A 156 -6.74 26.62 -2.23
N TYR A 157 -7.23 25.39 -2.45
CA TYR A 157 -6.82 24.22 -1.68
C TYR A 157 -5.33 23.93 -1.85
N PHE A 158 -4.84 23.83 -3.10
CA PHE A 158 -3.44 23.50 -3.39
C PHE A 158 -2.46 24.64 -3.10
N ALA A 159 -2.93 25.90 -3.01
CA ALA A 159 -2.15 27.02 -2.48
C ALA A 159 -2.26 27.16 -0.95
N GLY A 160 -3.15 26.41 -0.32
CA GLY A 160 -3.59 26.60 1.05
C GLY A 160 -2.72 25.93 2.12
N PRO A 161 -2.97 26.25 3.40
CA PRO A 161 -2.19 25.73 4.53
C PRO A 161 -2.31 24.22 4.71
N ALA A 162 -3.45 23.61 4.35
CA ALA A 162 -3.64 22.17 4.44
C ALA A 162 -2.71 21.40 3.49
N TRP A 163 -2.63 21.84 2.23
CA TRP A 163 -1.72 21.26 1.25
C TRP A 163 -0.26 21.51 1.63
N ALA A 164 0.08 22.74 2.04
CA ALA A 164 1.43 23.07 2.49
C ALA A 164 1.88 22.17 3.65
N LYS A 165 1.00 21.92 4.63
CA LYS A 165 1.29 21.02 5.75
C LYS A 165 1.41 19.57 5.32
N TYR A 166 0.55 19.10 4.42
CA TYR A 166 0.64 17.75 3.85
C TYR A 166 1.98 17.52 3.15
N CYS A 167 2.45 18.50 2.36
CA CYS A 167 3.76 18.43 1.73
C CYS A 167 4.91 18.43 2.74
N GLU A 168 4.86 19.30 3.76
CA GLU A 168 5.85 19.33 4.85
C GLU A 168 5.94 17.97 5.57
N LEU A 169 4.79 17.36 5.89
CA LEU A 169 4.75 16.06 6.54
C LEU A 169 5.29 14.95 5.65
N ASN A 170 5.04 15.00 4.34
CA ASN A 170 5.56 14.01 3.41
C ASN A 170 7.08 14.02 3.31
N GLU A 171 7.69 15.20 3.44
CA GLU A 171 9.14 15.40 3.43
C GLU A 171 9.77 15.13 4.80
N HIS A 172 8.96 14.98 5.84
CA HIS A 172 9.46 14.71 7.18
C HIS A 172 10.00 13.27 7.29
N PRO A 173 11.24 13.07 7.79
CA PRO A 173 11.89 11.76 7.79
C PRO A 173 11.18 10.71 8.66
N ASP A 174 10.49 11.15 9.72
CA ASP A 174 9.76 10.23 10.61
C ASP A 174 8.40 9.79 10.04
N VAL A 175 7.87 10.46 9.01
CA VAL A 175 6.58 10.12 8.41
C VAL A 175 6.81 9.10 7.30
N VAL A 176 6.30 7.89 7.51
CA VAL A 176 6.43 6.78 6.56
C VAL A 176 5.36 6.86 5.49
N HIS A 177 4.11 7.06 5.89
CA HIS A 177 2.96 7.12 4.99
C HIS A 177 1.99 8.21 5.46
N ILE A 178 1.29 8.86 4.55
CA ILE A 178 0.29 9.88 4.92
C ILE A 178 -0.77 10.04 3.85
N HIS A 179 -2.02 10.26 4.28
CA HIS A 179 -3.07 10.71 3.39
C HIS A 179 -3.39 12.20 3.65
N ALA A 180 -3.60 12.96 2.57
CA ALA A 180 -4.39 14.18 2.61
C ALA A 180 -5.86 13.80 2.50
N ASN A 181 -6.65 14.08 3.52
CA ASN A 181 -8.07 13.79 3.54
C ASN A 181 -8.86 15.00 3.03
N VAL A 182 -9.72 14.79 2.04
CA VAL A 182 -10.52 15.84 1.41
C VAL A 182 -12.00 15.49 1.35
N GLU A 183 -12.84 16.52 1.31
CA GLU A 183 -14.25 16.42 0.94
C GLU A 183 -14.46 17.09 -0.42
N THR A 184 -15.23 16.47 -1.30
CA THR A 184 -15.31 16.93 -2.70
C THR A 184 -16.58 16.47 -3.42
N SER A 185 -17.12 17.33 -4.26
CA SER A 185 -18.14 16.99 -5.27
C SER A 185 -17.53 16.68 -6.64
N LEU A 186 -16.22 16.87 -6.82
CA LEU A 186 -15.52 16.74 -8.09
C LEU A 186 -15.10 15.30 -8.34
N HIS A 187 -15.08 14.91 -9.62
CA HIS A 187 -14.54 13.63 -10.02
C HIS A 187 -13.04 13.55 -9.64
N PRO A 188 -12.54 12.41 -9.11
CA PRO A 188 -11.14 12.28 -8.69
C PRO A 188 -10.10 12.61 -9.76
N ASP A 189 -10.45 12.49 -11.05
CA ASP A 189 -9.56 12.89 -12.15
C ASP A 189 -9.23 14.39 -12.15
N LEU A 190 -10.20 15.25 -11.79
CA LEU A 190 -9.99 16.69 -11.70
C LEU A 190 -9.04 17.03 -10.56
N ILE A 191 -9.20 16.35 -9.42
CA ILE A 191 -8.34 16.49 -8.24
C ILE A 191 -6.93 15.99 -8.57
N ARG A 192 -6.82 14.83 -9.25
CA ARG A 192 -5.54 14.25 -9.70
C ARG A 192 -4.77 15.21 -10.59
N ALA A 193 -5.44 15.81 -11.59
CA ALA A 193 -4.80 16.75 -12.51
C ALA A 193 -4.24 17.98 -11.77
N ALA A 194 -5.02 18.55 -10.85
CA ALA A 194 -4.58 19.68 -10.03
C ALA A 194 -3.44 19.31 -9.06
N ALA A 195 -3.52 18.13 -8.44
CA ALA A 195 -2.47 17.61 -7.56
C ALA A 195 -1.14 17.42 -8.30
N LEU A 196 -1.15 16.81 -9.49
CA LEU A 196 0.05 16.64 -10.31
C LEU A 196 0.69 17.98 -10.68
N LYS A 197 -0.12 19.00 -11.02
CA LYS A 197 0.37 20.37 -11.26
C LYS A 197 1.02 20.97 -10.01
N ALA A 198 0.40 20.81 -8.83
CA ALA A 198 0.92 21.32 -7.57
C ALA A 198 2.21 20.60 -7.12
N MET A 199 2.26 19.27 -7.28
CA MET A 199 3.44 18.45 -6.99
C MET A 199 4.60 18.82 -7.92
N ALA A 200 4.36 18.96 -9.23
CA ALA A 200 5.38 19.39 -10.18
C ALA A 200 5.92 20.79 -9.86
N ALA A 201 5.06 21.74 -9.47
CA ALA A 201 5.47 23.09 -9.06
C ALA A 201 6.33 23.09 -7.78
N ARG A 202 6.17 22.08 -6.91
CA ARG A 202 7.02 21.86 -5.74
C ARG A 202 8.36 21.20 -6.09
N GLY A 203 8.51 20.70 -7.31
CA GLY A 203 9.67 19.93 -7.75
C GLY A 203 9.58 18.44 -7.43
N TRP A 204 8.38 17.93 -7.14
CA TRP A 204 8.17 16.48 -7.00
C TRP A 204 7.99 15.83 -8.37
N ASP A 205 8.60 14.65 -8.53
CA ASP A 205 8.46 13.82 -9.73
C ASP A 205 7.54 12.63 -9.42
N ILE A 206 6.44 12.51 -10.15
CA ILE A 206 5.42 11.48 -9.98
C ILE A 206 5.41 10.58 -11.21
N GLU A 207 5.70 9.30 -11.00
CA GLU A 207 5.69 8.27 -12.04
C GLU A 207 4.27 7.90 -12.45
N GLU A 208 3.41 7.64 -11.45
CA GLU A 208 2.04 7.18 -11.68
C GLU A 208 1.08 7.81 -10.67
N ALA A 209 -0.18 7.98 -11.07
CA ALA A 209 -1.26 8.39 -10.19
C ALA A 209 -2.53 7.60 -10.49
N VAL A 210 -2.91 6.69 -9.58
CA VAL A 210 -3.97 5.70 -9.79
C VAL A 210 -5.13 5.84 -8.79
N PRO A 211 -6.36 5.51 -9.20
CA PRO A 211 -7.51 5.50 -8.31
C PRO A 211 -7.57 4.17 -7.55
N VAL A 212 -7.80 4.24 -6.24
CA VAL A 212 -7.97 3.07 -5.36
C VAL A 212 -9.21 3.27 -4.51
N ALA A 213 -9.96 2.20 -4.26
CA ALA A 213 -11.01 2.19 -3.24
C ALA A 213 -10.52 1.42 -2.01
N PHE A 214 -11.00 1.78 -0.83
CA PHE A 214 -10.66 1.03 0.37
C PHE A 214 -11.79 1.11 1.39
N GLN A 215 -11.93 0.04 2.16
CA GLN A 215 -12.95 -0.02 3.20
C GLN A 215 -12.39 0.50 4.53
N MET A 216 -13.11 1.43 5.14
CA MET A 216 -12.81 1.97 6.45
C MET A 216 -14.07 2.02 7.29
N ARG A 217 -14.07 1.41 8.48
CA ARG A 217 -15.22 1.44 9.43
C ARG A 217 -16.56 1.08 8.79
N GLY A 218 -16.56 0.10 7.87
CA GLY A 218 -17.77 -0.34 7.16
C GLY A 218 -18.22 0.54 6.00
N GLN A 219 -17.50 1.64 5.71
CA GLN A 219 -17.76 2.51 4.57
C GLN A 219 -16.66 2.36 3.52
N MET A 220 -17.05 2.43 2.24
CA MET A 220 -16.09 2.42 1.13
C MET A 220 -15.73 3.86 0.81
N HIS A 221 -14.42 4.14 0.80
CA HIS A 221 -13.84 5.42 0.45
C HIS A 221 -12.98 5.26 -0.79
N GLY A 222 -12.69 6.37 -1.46
CA GLY A 222 -11.70 6.38 -2.52
C GLY A 222 -10.46 7.18 -2.14
N LYS A 223 -9.37 6.88 -2.82
CA LYS A 223 -8.15 7.67 -2.79
C LYS A 223 -7.50 7.69 -4.16
N ILE A 224 -6.65 8.69 -4.35
CA ILE A 224 -5.71 8.76 -5.46
C ILE A 224 -4.34 8.48 -4.86
N VAL A 225 -3.70 7.40 -5.32
CA VAL A 225 -2.36 6.99 -4.90
C VAL A 225 -1.37 7.53 -5.95
N PHE A 226 -0.38 8.27 -5.52
CA PHE A 226 0.68 8.81 -6.36
C PHE A 226 2.00 8.11 -6.03
N ILE A 227 2.63 7.55 -7.05
CA ILE A 227 3.92 6.88 -6.96
C ILE A 227 5.00 7.90 -7.29
N GLY A 228 5.73 8.38 -6.29
CA GLY A 228 6.72 9.44 -6.44
C GLY A 228 8.14 8.94 -6.66
N ASN A 229 8.85 9.43 -7.67
CA ASN A 229 10.29 9.20 -7.83
C ASN A 229 11.13 10.15 -6.98
N THR A 230 10.64 11.38 -6.80
CA THR A 230 11.33 12.41 -6.01
C THR A 230 10.31 13.22 -5.22
N PRO A 231 10.28 13.10 -3.88
CA PRO A 231 10.98 12.06 -3.11
C PRO A 231 10.45 10.66 -3.46
N GLU A 232 11.28 9.63 -3.29
CA GLU A 232 10.88 8.24 -3.52
C GLU A 232 9.93 7.78 -2.40
N LYS A 233 8.63 7.92 -2.64
CA LYS A 233 7.56 7.73 -1.63
C LYS A 233 6.21 7.50 -2.30
N ILE A 234 5.28 6.87 -1.59
CA ILE A 234 3.86 6.83 -1.96
C ILE A 234 3.10 7.95 -1.26
N PHE A 235 2.30 8.68 -2.02
CA PHE A 235 1.49 9.79 -1.53
C PHE A 235 0.03 9.51 -1.79
N ASP A 236 -0.85 9.83 -0.83
CA ASP A 236 -2.27 9.59 -1.00
C ASP A 236 -3.10 10.86 -0.81
N ILE A 237 -4.07 11.07 -1.71
CA ILE A 237 -5.20 11.97 -1.44
C ILE A 237 -6.44 11.10 -1.29
N ALA A 238 -6.90 10.92 -0.06
CA ALA A 238 -8.12 10.18 0.24
C ALA A 238 -9.32 11.14 0.26
N TRP A 239 -10.44 10.73 -0.31
CA TRP A 239 -11.61 11.59 -0.48
C TRP A 239 -12.89 10.99 0.07
N ALA A 240 -13.77 11.88 0.54
CA ALA A 240 -15.17 11.61 0.85
C ALA A 240 -16.06 12.47 -0.05
N PHE A 241 -17.09 11.86 -0.65
CA PHE A 241 -18.03 12.60 -1.48
C PHE A 241 -18.85 13.59 -0.65
N ASN A 242 -18.84 14.86 -1.06
CA ASN A 242 -19.63 15.93 -0.47
C ASN A 242 -20.18 16.82 -1.60
N PRO A 243 -21.50 16.80 -1.88
CA PRO A 243 -22.07 17.51 -3.02
C PRO A 243 -22.11 19.04 -2.85
N THR A 244 -21.74 19.59 -1.69
CA THR A 244 -21.88 21.02 -1.40
C THR A 244 -20.60 21.84 -1.56
N VAL A 245 -19.47 21.19 -1.85
CA VAL A 245 -18.14 21.81 -1.92
C VAL A 245 -17.35 21.22 -3.08
N ALA A 246 -16.60 22.03 -3.83
CA ALA A 246 -15.78 21.50 -4.91
C ALA A 246 -14.58 20.73 -4.34
N LEU A 247 -13.79 21.36 -3.49
CA LEU A 247 -12.68 20.70 -2.80
C LEU A 247 -12.31 21.43 -1.52
N ILE A 248 -12.41 20.75 -0.37
CA ILE A 248 -11.94 21.27 0.91
C ILE A 248 -11.11 20.23 1.65
N PRO A 249 -10.23 20.65 2.58
CA PRO A 249 -9.65 19.73 3.55
C PRO A 249 -10.78 19.11 4.38
N SER A 250 -10.70 17.81 4.64
CA SER A 250 -11.76 17.08 5.34
C SER A 250 -11.94 17.63 6.75
N THR A 251 -13.20 17.91 7.09
CA THR A 251 -13.61 18.37 8.42
C THR A 251 -14.16 17.22 9.28
N ARG A 252 -14.19 16.01 8.72
CA ARG A 252 -14.84 14.83 9.31
C ARG A 252 -13.80 13.77 9.62
N TYR A 253 -13.98 13.11 10.76
CA TYR A 253 -13.18 11.95 11.16
C TYR A 253 -13.74 10.69 10.51
N TRP A 254 -13.16 10.28 9.39
CA TRP A 254 -13.56 9.06 8.69
C TRP A 254 -12.40 8.08 8.49
N LEU A 255 -11.17 8.57 8.32
CA LEU A 255 -9.97 7.74 8.25
C LEU A 255 -9.30 7.54 9.62
N THR A 256 -9.11 8.62 10.38
CA THR A 256 -8.59 8.56 11.77
C THR A 256 -9.45 9.36 12.73
N THR A 257 -9.05 9.38 14.01
CA THR A 257 -9.73 10.11 15.10
C THR A 257 -8.92 11.27 15.66
N GLU A 258 -7.71 11.49 15.15
CA GLU A 258 -6.77 12.47 15.69
C GLU A 258 -6.82 13.76 14.90
N ASN A 259 -6.75 13.65 13.57
CA ASN A 259 -6.86 14.79 12.67
C ASN A 259 -7.73 14.42 11.46
N PRO A 260 -8.79 15.19 11.16
CA PRO A 260 -9.69 14.88 10.06
C PRO A 260 -9.09 15.23 8.69
N THR A 261 -8.08 16.10 8.65
CA THR A 261 -7.46 16.64 7.44
C THR A 261 -6.32 15.77 6.91
N TYR A 262 -5.63 15.05 7.79
CA TYR A 262 -4.54 14.16 7.42
C TYR A 262 -4.37 13.05 8.43
N ASP A 263 -3.80 11.94 7.99
CA ASP A 263 -3.39 10.84 8.85
C ASP A 263 -2.00 10.38 8.46
N ALA A 264 -1.03 10.80 9.29
CA ALA A 264 0.36 10.40 9.14
C ALA A 264 0.62 9.13 9.95
N ARG A 265 1.36 8.20 9.35
CA ARG A 265 1.98 7.07 10.03
C ARG A 265 3.45 7.36 10.20
N THR A 266 3.93 7.16 11.42
CA THR A 266 5.31 7.46 11.78
C THR A 266 6.07 6.19 12.11
N MET A 267 7.40 6.25 11.99
CA MET A 267 8.29 5.18 12.41
C MET A 267 8.23 4.88 13.92
N ALA A 268 7.56 5.71 14.73
CA ALA A 268 7.48 5.52 16.18
C ALA A 268 6.56 4.37 16.60
N GLU A 269 5.52 4.08 15.82
CA GLU A 269 4.49 3.10 16.18
C GLU A 269 4.93 1.65 15.88
N LEU A 270 5.68 1.47 14.80
CA LEU A 270 6.13 0.14 14.36
C LEU A 270 7.00 -0.57 15.42
N PRO A 271 8.01 0.05 16.06
CA PRO A 271 8.76 -0.58 17.13
C PRO A 271 7.92 -0.99 18.34
N LEU A 272 6.83 -0.26 18.63
CA LEU A 272 5.93 -0.61 19.74
C LEU A 272 5.13 -1.87 19.42
N LEU A 273 4.62 -1.96 18.18
CA LEU A 273 3.97 -3.16 17.66
C LEU A 273 4.92 -4.38 17.70
N LEU A 274 6.13 -4.21 17.17
CA LEU A 274 7.13 -5.28 17.06
C LEU A 274 7.69 -5.74 18.42
N LYS A 275 7.64 -4.89 19.45
CA LYS A 275 8.03 -5.25 20.83
C LYS A 275 6.95 -6.04 21.56
N ARG A 276 5.68 -5.83 21.21
CA ARG A 276 4.56 -6.46 21.91
C ARG A 276 4.46 -7.95 21.59
N ASP A 277 4.67 -8.31 20.32
CA ASP A 277 4.47 -9.66 19.82
C ASP A 277 5.81 -10.34 19.48
N PRO A 278 5.99 -11.64 19.75
CA PRO A 278 7.27 -12.32 19.54
C PRO A 278 7.47 -12.70 18.06
N TYR A 279 7.74 -11.70 17.22
CA TYR A 279 8.09 -11.91 15.83
C TYR A 279 9.40 -12.71 15.69
N ARG A 280 9.41 -13.69 14.80
CA ARG A 280 10.60 -14.43 14.39
C ARG A 280 11.37 -13.63 13.34
N LEU A 281 12.54 -13.15 13.71
CA LEU A 281 13.52 -12.62 12.75
C LEU A 281 14.20 -13.80 12.05
N LEU A 282 14.16 -13.83 10.72
CA LEU A 282 14.89 -14.82 9.94
C LEU A 282 16.34 -14.36 9.76
N SER A 283 17.27 -15.30 9.86
CA SER A 283 18.66 -15.08 9.47
C SER A 283 18.80 -14.88 7.96
N LEU A 284 19.87 -14.23 7.52
CA LEU A 284 20.17 -14.09 6.10
C LEU A 284 20.21 -15.44 5.39
N ALA A 285 20.82 -16.45 6.03
CA ALA A 285 20.93 -17.79 5.46
C ALA A 285 19.57 -18.52 5.37
N GLU A 286 18.65 -18.28 6.31
CA GLU A 286 17.25 -18.74 6.18
C GLU A 286 16.55 -18.04 5.01
N ILE A 287 16.71 -16.72 4.85
CA ILE A 287 16.09 -15.96 3.75
C ILE A 287 16.59 -16.48 2.39
N GLU A 288 17.91 -16.63 2.23
CA GLU A 288 18.52 -17.17 1.00
C GLU A 288 18.03 -18.59 0.71
N ALA A 289 17.99 -19.46 1.72
CA ALA A 289 17.50 -20.84 1.55
C ALA A 289 16.01 -20.90 1.22
N ILE A 290 15.19 -20.02 1.80
CA ILE A 290 13.77 -19.88 1.44
C ILE A 290 13.65 -19.48 -0.02
N VAL A 291 14.34 -18.42 -0.44
CA VAL A 291 14.28 -17.93 -1.83
C VAL A 291 14.76 -18.99 -2.81
N GLU A 292 15.81 -19.75 -2.49
CA GLU A 292 16.28 -20.85 -3.32
C GLU A 292 15.27 -22.01 -3.37
N ALA A 293 14.55 -22.26 -2.28
CA ALA A 293 13.55 -23.32 -2.22
C ALA A 293 12.23 -22.97 -2.92
N ILE A 294 11.90 -21.68 -3.11
CA ILE A 294 10.70 -21.20 -3.84
C ILE A 294 10.65 -21.72 -5.27
#